data_AF-A0A0K0VG43-F1
#
_entry.id   AF-A0A0K0VG43-F1
#
_cell.length_a   1.000
_cell.length_b   1.000
_cell.length_c   1.000
_cell.angle_alpha   90.00
_cell.angle_beta   90.00
_cell.angle_gamma   90.00
#
_symmetry.space_group_name_H-M   'P 1'
#
loop_
_entity.id
_entity.type
_entity.pdbx_description
1 polymer ?
#
loop_
_entity_poly.entity_id
_entity_poly.type
_entity_poly.pdbx_seq_one_letter_code
_entity_poly.pdbx_strand_id
1 'polypeptide(L)'
;GIKGKQDIEKYGIENFINECKKSVFNYEKEWRDFSKDLGYWVDMDSPYITLENNYIESVWNILSTFHKKGLLYKGHKVTPYCTHDQTALSSHEVAQGYKNVKDLSAVVKFQLTNSKDTYFLSWTTTPWTLPANVALAINKDLNYSKIRVENEYYILATDLINSIITEKYEIIDTFSGSNLINLKYIPPFESDGLVNAYYVVDGEFVTNSEGTGIVHIAPAHGEDDYQLVLERDLDFLNVITREGVYNDRFPELVGNKAKNSDIEIIKLLSKKQLLYKKQKYEHNYPHCWRCGNPLIYYAMEGWFIKTTNFKNEIINNNNNIEWFPSHIKEGRMGNFLENMVDWNIGRNRYWGTPLNVWICN
;
A
#
# COMPACT_ATOMS: atom_id res chain seq x y z
N GLY A 1 -31.18 6.73 10.50
CA GLY A 1 -29.76 6.99 10.75
C GLY A 1 -29.00 7.05 9.45
N ILE A 2 -28.08 8.00 9.32
CA ILE A 2 -27.17 8.16 8.16
C ILE A 2 -26.25 6.93 8.11
N LYS A 3 -26.15 6.25 6.96
CA LYS A 3 -25.39 4.99 6.83
C LYS A 3 -24.06 5.16 6.09
N GLY A 4 -23.88 6.20 5.29
CA GLY A 4 -22.65 6.39 4.51
C GLY A 4 -22.39 7.81 4.03
N LYS A 5 -21.26 7.96 3.34
CA LYS A 5 -20.76 9.26 2.84
C LYS A 5 -21.75 9.95 1.89
N GLN A 6 -22.36 9.18 0.99
CA GLN A 6 -23.36 9.68 0.03
C GLN A 6 -24.62 10.21 0.72
N ASP A 7 -25.02 9.63 1.85
CA ASP A 7 -26.18 10.11 2.63
C ASP A 7 -25.85 11.45 3.31
N ILE A 8 -24.61 11.65 3.76
CA ILE A 8 -24.15 12.93 4.35
C ILE A 8 -24.16 14.03 3.28
N GLU A 9 -23.64 13.75 2.09
CA GLU A 9 -23.63 14.71 0.98
C GLU A 9 -25.06 15.10 0.57
N LYS A 10 -26.00 14.14 0.54
CA LYS A 10 -27.43 14.40 0.30
C LYS A 10 -28.09 15.18 1.44
N TYR A 11 -27.74 14.91 2.69
CA TYR A 11 -28.27 15.61 3.87
C TYR A 11 -27.75 17.05 4.01
N GLY A 12 -26.59 17.32 3.42
CA GLY A 12 -25.87 18.58 3.53
C GLY A 12 -24.77 18.49 4.58
N ILE A 13 -23.54 18.82 4.17
CA ILE A 13 -22.34 18.75 5.02
C ILE A 13 -22.49 19.68 6.23
N GLU A 14 -23.01 20.88 6.04
CA GLU A 14 -23.25 21.85 7.12
C GLU A 14 -24.23 21.32 8.16
N ASN A 15 -25.37 20.77 7.72
CA ASN A 15 -26.37 20.17 8.61
C ASN A 15 -25.75 19.04 9.43
N PHE A 16 -24.97 18.18 8.77
CA PHE A 16 -24.26 17.09 9.45
C PHE A 16 -23.29 17.61 10.51
N ILE A 17 -22.48 18.62 10.17
CA ILE A 17 -21.52 19.24 11.10
C ILE A 17 -22.23 19.86 12.32
N ASN A 18 -23.37 20.53 12.09
CA ASN A 18 -24.14 21.14 13.17
C ASN A 18 -24.74 20.10 14.13
N GLU A 19 -25.21 18.96 13.61
CA GLU A 19 -25.66 17.85 14.46
C GLU A 19 -24.48 17.20 15.22
N CYS A 20 -23.30 17.08 14.61
CA CYS A 20 -22.09 16.65 15.32
C CYS A 20 -21.75 17.59 16.48
N LYS A 21 -21.78 18.91 16.26
CA LYS A 21 -21.54 19.92 17.32
C LYS A 21 -22.51 19.78 18.48
N LYS A 22 -23.80 19.63 18.20
CA LYS A 22 -24.83 19.42 19.25
C LYS A 22 -24.55 18.14 20.03
N SER A 23 -24.24 17.05 19.33
CA SER A 23 -24.03 15.75 19.95
C SER A 23 -22.84 15.69 20.92
N VAL A 24 -21.82 16.54 20.75
CA VAL A 24 -20.61 16.52 21.59
C VAL A 24 -20.93 16.83 23.06
N PHE A 25 -21.87 17.74 23.32
CA PHE A 25 -22.19 18.21 24.67
C PHE A 25 -23.40 17.50 25.31
N ASN A 26 -23.99 16.54 24.61
CA ASN A 26 -25.19 15.83 25.09
C ASN A 26 -24.99 15.15 26.45
N TYR A 27 -23.76 14.71 26.76
CA TYR A 27 -23.42 14.01 27.99
C TYR A 27 -22.52 14.82 28.94
N GLU A 28 -22.33 16.12 28.67
CA GLU A 28 -21.41 16.95 29.45
C GLU A 28 -21.79 16.97 30.94
N LYS A 29 -23.08 17.09 31.22
CA LYS A 29 -23.61 17.14 32.59
C LYS A 29 -23.33 15.84 33.34
N GLU A 30 -23.61 14.71 32.72
CA GLU A 30 -23.37 13.39 33.28
C GLU A 30 -21.88 13.15 33.59
N TRP A 31 -20.99 13.60 32.69
CA TRP A 31 -19.53 13.54 32.92
C TRP A 31 -19.08 14.43 34.09
N ARG A 32 -19.66 15.62 34.22
CA ARG A 32 -19.34 16.56 35.30
C ARG A 32 -19.80 16.01 36.66
N ASP A 33 -21.04 15.52 36.74
CA ASP A 33 -21.59 14.93 37.95
C ASP A 33 -20.78 13.68 38.35
N PHE A 34 -20.47 12.80 37.40
CA PHE A 34 -19.64 11.62 37.63
C PHE A 34 -18.23 11.96 38.15
N SER A 35 -17.57 12.95 37.53
CA SER A 35 -16.22 13.37 37.95
C SER A 35 -16.21 13.94 39.37
N LYS A 36 -17.27 14.67 39.74
CA LYS A 36 -17.46 15.20 41.09
C LYS A 36 -17.69 14.09 42.10
N ASP A 37 -18.55 13.13 41.80
CA ASP A 37 -18.84 11.99 42.68
C ASP A 37 -17.62 11.09 42.90
N LEU A 38 -16.76 10.95 41.88
CA LEU A 38 -15.48 10.25 41.98
C LEU A 38 -14.42 11.02 42.78
N GLY A 39 -14.66 12.31 43.09
CA GLY A 39 -13.67 13.18 43.72
C GLY A 39 -12.51 13.56 42.80
N TYR A 40 -12.69 13.51 41.47
CA TYR A 40 -11.66 13.86 40.49
C TYR A 40 -11.54 15.38 40.35
N TRP A 41 -10.63 15.99 41.09
CA TRP A 41 -10.42 17.44 41.10
C TRP A 41 -9.67 17.90 39.83
N VAL A 42 -10.43 18.47 38.90
CA VAL A 42 -9.95 19.05 37.64
C VAL A 42 -10.82 20.25 37.26
N ASP A 43 -10.25 21.23 36.54
CA ASP A 43 -11.00 22.36 36.02
C ASP A 43 -11.92 21.91 34.87
N MET A 44 -13.22 21.83 35.16
CA MET A 44 -14.27 21.55 34.19
C MET A 44 -15.00 22.83 33.77
N ASP A 45 -14.66 23.99 34.32
CA ASP A 45 -15.31 25.26 34.03
C ASP A 45 -14.60 25.99 32.88
N SER A 46 -13.31 25.72 32.67
CA SER A 46 -12.52 26.20 31.52
C SER A 46 -11.73 25.08 30.83
N PRO A 47 -12.39 24.01 30.33
CA PRO A 47 -11.70 22.95 29.62
C PRO A 47 -11.22 23.42 28.24
N TYR A 48 -10.16 22.80 27.71
CA TYR A 48 -9.84 22.99 26.30
C TYR A 48 -10.85 22.23 25.43
N ILE A 49 -11.29 22.86 24.34
CA ILE A 49 -12.28 22.28 23.43
C ILE A 49 -11.72 22.29 22.00
N THR A 50 -11.56 21.10 21.41
CA THR A 50 -10.87 20.93 20.13
C THR A 50 -11.62 21.51 18.92
N LEU A 51 -12.93 21.76 19.06
CA LEU A 51 -13.76 22.38 18.03
C LEU A 51 -13.76 23.91 18.09
N GLU A 52 -13.11 24.52 19.07
CA GLU A 52 -12.97 25.97 19.17
C GLU A 52 -11.93 26.51 18.18
N ASN A 53 -12.16 27.73 17.70
CA ASN A 53 -11.32 28.36 16.69
C ASN A 53 -9.86 28.54 17.17
N ASN A 54 -9.64 28.92 18.43
CA ASN A 54 -8.28 29.11 18.96
C ASN A 54 -7.47 27.80 18.98
N TYR A 55 -8.14 26.68 19.28
CA TYR A 55 -7.52 25.36 19.23
C TYR A 55 -7.19 24.97 17.77
N ILE A 56 -8.16 25.15 16.87
CA ILE A 56 -7.99 24.89 15.44
C ILE A 56 -6.85 25.72 14.84
N GLU A 57 -6.77 27.01 15.16
CA GLU A 57 -5.72 27.91 14.68
C GLU A 57 -4.33 27.48 15.18
N SER A 58 -4.23 27.02 16.43
CA SER A 58 -2.98 26.46 16.97
C SER A 58 -2.54 25.22 16.19
N VAL A 59 -3.47 24.34 15.84
CA VAL A 59 -3.19 23.16 14.98
C VAL A 59 -2.74 23.62 13.58
N TRP A 60 -3.39 24.62 12.98
CA TRP A 60 -2.99 25.19 11.68
C TRP A 60 -1.60 25.80 11.72
N ASN A 61 -1.19 26.43 12.82
CA ASN A 61 0.15 26.96 13.01
C ASN A 61 1.21 25.85 13.03
N ILE A 62 0.93 24.75 13.74
CA ILE A 62 1.81 23.57 13.79
C ILE A 62 1.96 22.97 12.38
N LEU A 63 0.86 22.79 11.65
CA LEU A 63 0.87 22.27 10.27
C LEU A 63 1.63 23.18 9.32
N SER A 64 1.45 24.50 9.43
CA SER A 64 2.22 25.49 8.66
C SER A 64 3.72 25.39 8.94
N THR A 65 4.09 25.13 10.20
CA THR A 65 5.49 24.95 10.60
C THR A 65 6.10 23.69 9.97
N PHE A 66 5.37 22.57 9.97
CA PHE A 66 5.82 21.35 9.28
C PHE A 66 5.97 21.57 7.78
N HIS A 67 5.02 22.25 7.15
CA HIS A 67 5.10 22.59 5.72
C HIS A 67 6.31 23.46 5.39
N LYS A 68 6.55 24.54 6.16
CA LYS A 68 7.73 25.41 5.97
C LYS A 68 9.06 24.69 6.10
N LYS A 69 9.10 23.61 6.89
CA LYS A 69 10.28 22.74 7.06
C LYS A 69 10.38 21.62 6.01
N GLY A 70 9.48 21.56 5.03
CA GLY A 70 9.44 20.49 4.02
C GLY A 70 9.06 19.11 4.58
N LEU A 71 8.41 19.07 5.75
CA LEU A 71 8.03 17.84 6.46
C LEU A 71 6.61 17.38 6.12
N LEU A 72 5.76 18.28 5.64
CA LEU A 72 4.40 17.96 5.19
C LEU A 72 4.43 17.65 3.69
N TYR A 73 3.99 16.45 3.30
CA TYR A 73 3.95 16.05 1.89
C TYR A 73 2.70 15.24 1.57
N LYS A 74 2.32 15.23 0.29
CA LYS A 74 1.27 14.37 -0.24
C LYS A 74 1.90 13.03 -0.63
N GLY A 75 1.31 11.93 -0.18
CA GLY A 75 1.82 10.60 -0.45
C GLY A 75 0.68 9.58 -0.42
N HIS A 76 1.06 8.30 -0.40
CA HIS A 76 0.11 7.20 -0.28
C HIS A 76 0.44 6.36 0.95
N LYS A 77 -0.57 5.73 1.51
CA LYS A 77 -0.41 4.63 2.46
C LYS A 77 -1.11 3.43 1.87
N VAL A 78 -0.38 2.34 1.66
CA VAL A 78 -0.99 1.11 1.21
C VAL A 78 -1.63 0.45 2.42
N THR A 79 -2.96 0.30 2.37
CA THR A 79 -3.72 -0.29 3.48
C THR A 79 -4.64 -1.38 2.98
N PRO A 80 -4.93 -2.40 3.82
CA PRO A 80 -6.02 -3.32 3.57
C PRO A 80 -7.33 -2.54 3.41
N TYR A 81 -7.99 -2.73 2.28
CA TYR A 81 -9.12 -1.91 1.85
C TYR A 81 -10.26 -2.80 1.37
N CYS A 82 -11.46 -2.53 1.89
CA CYS A 82 -12.69 -3.17 1.45
C CYS A 82 -13.31 -2.35 0.32
N THR A 83 -13.32 -2.91 -0.89
CA THR A 83 -13.87 -2.26 -2.08
C THR A 83 -15.40 -2.16 -2.05
N HIS A 84 -16.06 -3.05 -1.30
CA HIS A 84 -17.51 -3.00 -1.09
C HIS A 84 -17.92 -1.91 -0.10
N ASP A 85 -17.27 -1.87 1.06
CA ASP A 85 -17.56 -0.89 2.13
C ASP A 85 -16.86 0.46 1.90
N GLN A 86 -15.97 0.52 0.92
CA GLN A 86 -15.12 1.66 0.55
C GLN A 86 -14.36 2.27 1.73
N THR A 87 -13.75 1.40 2.54
CA THR A 87 -13.02 1.80 3.74
C THR A 87 -11.74 1.00 3.91
N ALA A 88 -10.71 1.65 4.45
CA ALA A 88 -9.53 0.97 4.97
C ALA A 88 -9.89 0.23 6.27
N LEU A 89 -9.18 -0.87 6.52
CA LEU A 89 -9.27 -1.69 7.73
C LEU A 89 -7.96 -1.63 8.50
N SER A 90 -8.07 -1.75 9.82
CA SER A 90 -6.91 -1.89 10.71
C SER A 90 -6.34 -3.31 10.69
N SER A 91 -5.08 -3.48 11.12
CA SER A 91 -4.43 -4.80 11.23
C SER A 91 -5.24 -5.79 12.09
N HIS A 92 -5.85 -5.32 13.19
CA HIS A 92 -6.70 -6.13 14.06
C HIS A 92 -8.00 -6.60 13.39
N GLU A 93 -8.59 -5.75 12.54
CA GLU A 93 -9.79 -6.12 11.77
C GLU A 93 -9.46 -7.12 10.64
N VAL A 94 -8.28 -7.01 10.04
CA VAL A 94 -7.81 -7.91 8.98
C VAL A 94 -7.47 -9.30 9.53
N ALA A 95 -6.82 -9.35 10.70
CA ALA A 95 -6.44 -10.60 11.36
C ALA A 95 -7.63 -11.54 11.63
N GLN A 96 -8.83 -10.99 11.83
CA GLN A 96 -10.05 -11.75 12.09
C GLN A 96 -10.69 -12.34 10.82
N GLY A 97 -10.26 -11.91 9.63
CA GLY A 97 -10.93 -12.20 8.37
C GLY A 97 -10.19 -13.14 7.42
N TYR A 98 -9.11 -13.79 7.86
CA TYR A 98 -8.35 -14.70 6.99
C TYR A 98 -9.17 -15.94 6.62
N LYS A 99 -9.13 -16.30 5.33
CA LYS A 99 -9.75 -17.52 4.80
C LYS A 99 -8.77 -18.20 3.84
N ASN A 100 -8.74 -19.53 3.88
CA ASN A 100 -8.06 -20.31 2.84
C ASN A 100 -8.82 -20.15 1.52
N VAL A 101 -8.14 -19.66 0.49
CA VAL A 101 -8.70 -19.49 -0.86
C VAL A 101 -7.78 -20.12 -1.90
N LYS A 102 -8.37 -20.44 -3.05
CA LYS A 102 -7.66 -20.96 -4.22
C LYS A 102 -7.62 -19.87 -5.28
N ASP A 103 -6.48 -19.19 -5.36
CA ASP A 103 -6.23 -18.15 -6.36
C ASP A 103 -5.52 -18.73 -7.58
N LEU A 104 -5.61 -18.03 -8.71
CA LEU A 104 -4.84 -18.34 -9.90
C LEU A 104 -3.52 -17.59 -9.84
N SER A 105 -2.43 -18.32 -9.67
CA SER A 105 -1.08 -17.78 -9.86
C SER A 105 -0.67 -17.85 -11.33
N ALA A 106 0.19 -16.92 -11.73
CA ALA A 106 0.76 -16.84 -13.07
C ALA A 106 2.27 -16.60 -13.01
N VAL A 107 3.01 -17.29 -13.88
CA VAL A 107 4.38 -16.93 -14.25
C VAL A 107 4.30 -16.21 -15.59
N VAL A 108 4.76 -14.97 -15.62
CA VAL A 108 4.62 -14.03 -16.73
C VAL A 108 5.98 -13.70 -17.31
N LYS A 109 6.04 -13.65 -18.64
CA LYS A 109 7.22 -13.27 -19.42
C LYS A 109 7.26 -11.75 -19.58
N PHE A 110 8.38 -11.15 -19.20
CA PHE A 110 8.69 -9.74 -19.44
C PHE A 110 9.85 -9.66 -20.42
N GLN A 111 9.59 -9.21 -21.64
CA GLN A 111 10.57 -9.25 -22.73
C GLN A 111 11.68 -8.23 -22.51
N LEU A 112 12.94 -8.62 -22.65
CA LEU A 112 14.07 -7.70 -22.56
C LEU A 112 14.08 -6.75 -23.77
N THR A 113 14.23 -5.44 -23.57
CA THR A 113 14.08 -4.46 -24.69
C THR A 113 15.10 -4.66 -25.81
N ASN A 114 16.30 -5.16 -25.49
CA ASN A 114 17.38 -5.38 -26.45
C ASN A 114 17.42 -6.80 -27.06
N SER A 115 16.47 -7.69 -26.72
CA SER A 115 16.43 -9.06 -27.22
C SER A 115 15.00 -9.51 -27.48
N LYS A 116 14.74 -10.07 -28.66
CA LYS A 116 13.37 -10.47 -29.03
C LYS A 116 12.92 -11.79 -28.40
N ASP A 117 13.86 -12.61 -27.94
CA ASP A 117 13.69 -13.98 -27.49
C ASP A 117 14.08 -14.20 -26.02
N THR A 118 14.52 -13.15 -25.31
CA THR A 118 14.94 -13.23 -23.92
C THR A 118 13.92 -12.55 -23.02
N TYR A 119 13.48 -13.24 -21.97
CA TYR A 119 12.43 -12.78 -21.06
C TYR A 119 12.86 -12.95 -19.60
N PHE A 120 12.51 -11.99 -18.76
CA PHE A 120 12.44 -12.22 -17.31
C PHE A 120 11.17 -12.99 -16.99
N LEU A 121 11.27 -13.98 -16.10
CA LEU A 121 10.09 -14.66 -15.57
C LEU A 121 9.78 -14.07 -14.20
N SER A 122 8.61 -13.46 -14.04
CA SER A 122 8.08 -13.05 -12.74
C SER A 122 6.84 -13.85 -12.37
N TRP A 123 6.76 -14.25 -11.11
CA TRP A 123 5.61 -14.97 -10.54
C TRP A 123 4.73 -14.04 -9.71
N THR A 124 3.41 -14.23 -9.80
CA THR A 124 2.42 -13.50 -8.99
C THR A 124 1.22 -14.37 -8.65
N THR A 125 0.65 -14.18 -7.45
CA THR A 125 -0.65 -14.73 -7.01
C THR A 125 -1.82 -13.77 -7.27
N THR A 126 -1.52 -12.55 -7.72
CA THR A 126 -2.50 -11.50 -8.02
C THR A 126 -2.37 -10.98 -9.46
N PRO A 127 -2.68 -11.80 -10.48
CA PRO A 127 -2.61 -11.38 -11.89
C PRO A 127 -3.31 -10.04 -12.18
N TRP A 128 -4.43 -9.75 -11.51
CA TRP A 128 -5.14 -8.46 -11.63
C TRP A 128 -4.29 -7.20 -11.35
N THR A 129 -3.14 -7.33 -10.69
CA THR A 129 -2.21 -6.21 -10.44
C THR A 129 -1.24 -5.94 -11.58
N LEU A 130 -1.08 -6.87 -12.54
CA LEU A 130 -0.12 -6.75 -13.63
C LEU A 130 -0.30 -5.51 -14.52
N PRO A 131 -1.52 -5.01 -14.79
CA PRO A 131 -1.69 -3.76 -15.53
C PRO A 131 -1.15 -2.53 -14.81
N ALA A 132 -0.91 -2.61 -13.50
CA ALA A 132 -0.28 -1.55 -12.70
C ALA A 132 1.24 -1.72 -12.57
N ASN A 133 1.87 -2.61 -13.35
CA ASN A 133 3.30 -2.86 -13.28
C ASN A 133 4.11 -1.60 -13.67
N VAL A 134 5.15 -1.28 -12.89
CA VAL A 134 6.08 -0.17 -13.20
C VAL A 134 7.55 -0.58 -13.16
N ALA A 135 7.90 -1.69 -12.49
CA ALA A 135 9.27 -2.19 -12.43
C ALA A 135 9.31 -3.71 -12.19
N LEU A 136 10.50 -4.30 -12.32
CA LEU A 136 10.80 -5.63 -11.80
C LEU A 136 11.83 -5.48 -10.68
N ALA A 137 11.54 -6.02 -9.49
CA ALA A 137 12.49 -6.08 -8.40
C ALA A 137 13.22 -7.42 -8.36
N ILE A 138 14.52 -7.33 -8.08
CA ILE A 138 15.40 -8.47 -7.81
C ILE A 138 16.26 -8.14 -6.60
N ASN A 139 16.87 -9.14 -5.98
CA ASN A 139 17.87 -8.90 -4.96
C ASN A 139 19.27 -8.94 -5.60
N LYS A 140 20.03 -7.84 -5.51
CA LYS A 140 21.36 -7.73 -6.14
C LYS A 140 22.36 -8.81 -5.69
N ASP A 141 22.19 -9.36 -4.47
CA ASP A 141 23.11 -10.30 -3.85
C ASP A 141 22.78 -11.77 -4.20
N LEU A 142 21.63 -12.03 -4.82
CA LEU A 142 21.26 -13.36 -5.31
C LEU A 142 21.86 -13.65 -6.69
N ASN A 143 22.00 -14.94 -7.01
CA ASN A 143 22.42 -15.41 -8.33
C ASN A 143 21.22 -15.67 -9.24
N TYR A 144 21.36 -15.25 -10.49
CA TYR A 144 20.38 -15.42 -11.55
C TYR A 144 21.04 -16.14 -12.72
N SER A 145 20.25 -16.92 -13.46
CA SER A 145 20.75 -17.61 -14.64
C SER A 145 19.89 -17.27 -15.85
N LYS A 146 20.56 -17.12 -16.99
CA LYS A 146 19.93 -17.16 -18.31
C LYS A 146 19.89 -18.61 -18.76
N ILE A 147 18.71 -19.17 -18.89
CA ILE A 147 18.51 -20.52 -19.41
C ILE A 147 17.90 -20.47 -20.80
N ARG A 148 18.14 -21.50 -21.61
CA ARG A 148 17.47 -21.74 -22.88
C ARG A 148 16.47 -22.88 -22.72
N VAL A 149 15.22 -22.63 -23.10
CA VAL A 149 14.16 -23.63 -23.20
C VAL A 149 13.63 -23.57 -24.62
N GLU A 150 13.84 -24.64 -25.38
CA GLU A 150 13.56 -24.68 -26.82
C GLU A 150 14.24 -23.51 -27.56
N ASN A 151 13.46 -22.54 -28.06
CA ASN A 151 13.92 -21.40 -28.83
C ASN A 151 13.89 -20.07 -28.06
N GLU A 152 13.48 -20.08 -26.78
CA GLU A 152 13.40 -18.89 -25.94
C GLU A 152 14.42 -18.94 -24.81
N TYR A 153 14.79 -17.76 -24.32
CA TYR A 153 15.68 -17.60 -23.17
C TYR A 153 14.93 -16.99 -22.00
N TYR A 154 15.16 -17.54 -20.81
CA TYR A 154 14.51 -17.09 -19.58
C TYR A 154 15.54 -16.70 -18.53
N ILE A 155 15.27 -15.61 -17.83
CA ILE A 155 16.05 -15.13 -16.69
C ILE A 155 15.20 -15.28 -15.43
N LEU A 156 15.75 -15.97 -14.44
CA LEU A 156 15.16 -16.22 -13.12
C LEU A 156 16.27 -16.58 -12.12
N ALA A 157 15.96 -16.55 -10.82
CA ALA A 157 16.92 -16.91 -9.78
C ALA A 157 17.39 -18.36 -9.96
N THR A 158 18.70 -18.59 -9.86
CA THR A 158 19.34 -19.88 -10.15
C THR A 158 18.75 -21.01 -9.30
N ASP A 159 18.50 -20.74 -8.02
CA ASP A 159 17.97 -21.73 -7.07
C ASP A 159 16.52 -22.14 -7.37
N LEU A 160 15.77 -21.30 -8.08
CA LEU A 160 14.34 -21.47 -8.35
C LEU A 160 14.05 -22.05 -9.75
N ILE A 161 15.08 -22.34 -10.54
CA ILE A 161 14.91 -22.90 -11.90
C ILE A 161 14.12 -24.21 -11.84
N ASN A 162 14.56 -25.16 -11.01
CA ASN A 162 13.97 -26.50 -10.96
C ASN A 162 12.54 -26.53 -10.40
N SER A 163 12.13 -25.50 -9.65
CA SER A 163 10.74 -25.37 -9.16
C SER A 163 9.79 -24.85 -10.23
N ILE A 164 10.28 -24.07 -11.19
CA ILE A 164 9.46 -23.38 -12.18
C ILE A 164 9.48 -24.10 -13.53
N ILE A 165 10.69 -24.42 -14.00
CA ILE A 165 10.97 -25.02 -15.31
C ILE A 165 10.90 -26.54 -15.18
N THR A 166 9.98 -27.14 -15.93
CA THR A 166 9.77 -28.60 -15.93
C THR A 166 10.33 -29.28 -17.17
N GLU A 167 10.56 -28.48 -18.20
CA GLU A 167 11.07 -28.84 -19.50
C GLU A 167 12.59 -29.01 -19.48
N LYS A 168 13.14 -29.65 -20.51
CA LYS A 168 14.59 -29.73 -20.67
C LYS A 168 15.14 -28.33 -20.97
N TYR A 169 16.05 -27.86 -20.15
CA TYR A 169 16.71 -26.57 -20.31
C TYR A 169 18.23 -26.71 -20.38
N GLU A 170 18.87 -25.66 -20.89
CA GLU A 170 20.33 -25.50 -20.87
C GLU A 170 20.67 -24.18 -20.18
N ILE A 171 21.61 -24.20 -19.23
CA ILE A 171 22.12 -22.98 -18.60
C ILE A 171 23.12 -22.35 -19.57
N ILE A 172 22.80 -21.14 -20.04
CA ILE A 172 23.63 -20.39 -20.97
C ILE A 172 24.63 -19.52 -20.20
N ASP A 173 24.17 -18.90 -19.13
CA ASP A 173 24.99 -18.03 -18.29
C ASP A 173 24.43 -17.94 -16.86
N THR A 174 25.28 -17.57 -15.90
CA THR A 174 24.92 -17.31 -14.50
C THR A 174 25.68 -16.09 -13.99
N PHE A 175 24.95 -15.16 -13.38
CA PHE A 175 25.46 -13.85 -12.96
C PHE A 175 24.78 -13.38 -11.67
N SER A 176 25.40 -12.40 -11.01
CA SER A 176 24.80 -11.75 -9.84
C SER A 176 23.63 -10.87 -10.26
N GLY A 177 22.64 -10.69 -9.38
CA GLY A 177 21.53 -9.76 -9.58
C GLY A 177 22.00 -8.33 -9.88
N SER A 178 23.14 -7.91 -9.33
CA SER A 178 23.76 -6.61 -9.64
C SER A 178 23.97 -6.38 -11.15
N ASN A 179 24.21 -7.42 -11.95
CA ASN A 179 24.37 -7.33 -13.40
C ASN A 179 23.06 -7.08 -14.17
N LEU A 180 21.91 -7.33 -13.54
CA LEU A 180 20.60 -7.15 -14.14
C LEU A 180 19.98 -5.77 -13.87
N ILE A 181 20.50 -5.04 -12.88
CA ILE A 181 19.97 -3.73 -12.49
C ILE A 181 20.02 -2.74 -13.67
N ASN A 182 18.97 -1.93 -13.80
CA ASN A 182 18.74 -0.97 -14.90
C ASN A 182 18.49 -1.59 -16.28
N LEU A 183 18.46 -2.92 -16.43
CA LEU A 183 18.02 -3.52 -17.68
C LEU A 183 16.54 -3.21 -17.93
N LYS A 184 16.25 -2.75 -19.14
CA LYS A 184 14.89 -2.38 -19.56
C LYS A 184 14.14 -3.58 -20.10
N TYR A 185 12.84 -3.62 -19.84
CA TYR A 185 11.94 -4.64 -20.36
C TYR A 185 10.69 -4.00 -20.97
N ILE A 186 9.94 -4.80 -21.74
CA ILE A 186 8.64 -4.43 -22.28
C ILE A 186 7.57 -4.98 -21.33
N PRO A 187 6.73 -4.14 -20.71
CA PRO A 187 5.68 -4.59 -19.81
C PRO A 187 4.61 -5.39 -20.57
N PRO A 188 3.90 -6.33 -19.91
CA PRO A 188 2.81 -7.07 -20.54
C PRO A 188 1.63 -6.18 -20.95
N PHE A 189 1.42 -5.10 -20.19
CA PHE A 189 0.42 -4.07 -20.40
C PHE A 189 1.10 -2.71 -20.24
N GLU A 190 1.20 -1.96 -21.33
CA GLU A 190 1.83 -0.64 -21.34
C GLU A 190 0.82 0.42 -20.87
N SER A 191 1.30 1.43 -20.17
CA SER A 191 0.50 2.56 -19.71
C SER A 191 1.16 3.87 -20.12
N ASP A 192 0.36 4.82 -20.62
CA ASP A 192 0.86 6.10 -21.09
C ASP A 192 1.31 7.02 -19.94
N GLY A 193 2.28 7.87 -20.24
CA GLY A 193 2.70 8.95 -19.34
C GLY A 193 3.69 8.54 -18.24
N LEU A 194 4.24 7.33 -18.30
CA LEU A 194 5.35 6.91 -17.45
C LEU A 194 6.69 7.27 -18.10
N VAL A 195 7.58 7.88 -17.33
CA VAL A 195 8.94 8.30 -17.69
C VAL A 195 9.99 7.43 -16.97
N ASN A 196 9.86 7.24 -15.65
CA ASN A 196 10.77 6.46 -14.83
C ASN A 196 10.15 5.11 -14.46
N ALA A 197 10.00 4.24 -15.45
CA ALA A 197 9.41 2.91 -15.32
C ALA A 197 10.04 1.89 -16.29
N TYR A 198 9.67 0.62 -16.13
CA TYR A 198 9.97 -0.53 -17.00
C TYR A 198 11.45 -0.93 -17.06
N TYR A 199 12.10 -0.94 -15.91
CA TYR A 199 13.43 -1.49 -15.73
C TYR A 199 13.56 -2.28 -14.43
N VAL A 200 14.64 -3.06 -14.36
CA VAL A 200 14.96 -3.89 -13.20
C VAL A 200 15.61 -3.03 -12.11
N VAL A 201 15.10 -3.14 -10.88
CA VAL A 201 15.58 -2.43 -9.69
C VAL A 201 15.97 -3.40 -8.58
N ASP A 202 16.81 -2.93 -7.67
CA ASP A 202 17.24 -3.69 -6.50
C ASP A 202 16.21 -3.52 -5.38
N GLY A 203 15.62 -4.65 -4.95
CA GLY A 203 14.67 -4.77 -3.87
C GLY A 203 15.12 -5.87 -2.90
N GLU A 204 15.66 -5.45 -1.75
CA GLU A 204 16.26 -6.35 -0.76
C GLU A 204 15.26 -7.33 -0.13
N PHE A 205 13.96 -7.02 -0.21
CA PHE A 205 12.87 -7.91 0.23
C PHE A 205 12.69 -9.15 -0.65
N VAL A 206 13.28 -9.18 -1.85
CA VAL A 206 13.17 -10.34 -2.76
C VAL A 206 14.05 -11.48 -2.24
N THR A 207 13.44 -12.66 -2.10
CA THR A 207 14.09 -13.88 -1.61
C THR A 207 14.20 -14.95 -2.70
N ASN A 208 15.00 -16.00 -2.44
CA ASN A 208 15.11 -17.20 -3.28
C ASN A 208 14.23 -18.37 -2.79
N SER A 209 13.20 -18.11 -1.98
CA SER A 209 12.39 -19.18 -1.35
C SER A 209 11.19 -19.61 -2.18
N GLU A 210 10.53 -18.68 -2.87
CA GLU A 210 9.32 -18.95 -3.67
C GLU A 210 9.28 -18.13 -4.97
N GLY A 211 8.46 -18.58 -5.92
CA GLY A 211 8.26 -17.90 -7.20
C GLY A 211 9.47 -18.04 -8.14
N THR A 212 9.94 -16.94 -8.72
CA THR A 212 11.06 -16.94 -9.69
C THR A 212 12.26 -16.12 -9.21
N GLY A 213 12.19 -15.53 -8.02
CA GLY A 213 13.18 -14.56 -7.53
C GLY A 213 13.17 -13.23 -8.28
N ILE A 214 12.14 -12.96 -9.08
CA ILE A 214 11.88 -11.69 -9.75
C ILE A 214 10.43 -11.29 -9.47
N VAL A 215 10.23 -10.14 -8.83
CA VAL A 215 8.92 -9.67 -8.38
C VAL A 215 8.47 -8.51 -9.27
N HIS A 216 7.27 -8.59 -9.83
CA HIS A 216 6.66 -7.47 -10.55
C HIS A 216 6.15 -6.43 -9.54
N ILE A 217 6.40 -5.16 -9.80
CA ILE A 217 6.11 -4.07 -8.87
C ILE A 217 4.87 -3.30 -9.31
N ALA A 218 3.85 -3.29 -8.45
CA ALA A 218 2.57 -2.61 -8.62
C ALA A 218 2.28 -1.70 -7.41
N PRO A 219 2.76 -0.44 -7.42
CA PRO A 219 2.88 0.40 -6.22
C PRO A 219 1.55 0.78 -5.57
N ALA A 220 0.44 0.68 -6.28
CA ALA A 220 -0.87 0.93 -5.72
C ALA A 220 -1.38 -0.19 -4.80
N HIS A 221 -0.70 -1.36 -4.79
CA HIS A 221 -1.23 -2.61 -4.24
C HIS A 221 -0.26 -3.40 -3.36
N GLY A 222 0.95 -2.89 -3.11
CA GLY A 222 1.92 -3.47 -2.17
C GLY A 222 2.64 -2.38 -1.39
N GLU A 223 2.85 -2.57 -0.09
CA GLU A 223 3.60 -1.60 0.73
C GLU A 223 5.08 -1.61 0.34
N ASP A 224 5.70 -2.78 0.22
CA ASP A 224 7.11 -2.91 -0.24
C ASP A 224 7.28 -2.35 -1.65
N ASP A 225 6.33 -2.62 -2.55
CA ASP A 225 6.27 -2.04 -3.90
C ASP A 225 6.24 -0.50 -3.85
N TYR A 226 5.41 0.07 -2.98
CA TYR A 226 5.29 1.52 -2.84
C TYR A 226 6.55 2.16 -2.26
N GLN A 227 7.15 1.55 -1.24
CA GLN A 227 8.41 2.04 -0.66
C GLN A 227 9.54 1.99 -1.69
N LEU A 228 9.65 0.88 -2.44
CA LEU A 228 10.63 0.75 -3.52
C LEU A 228 10.45 1.83 -4.60
N VAL A 229 9.19 2.15 -4.94
CA VAL A 229 8.87 3.22 -5.89
C VAL A 229 9.31 4.59 -5.36
N LEU A 230 9.13 4.88 -4.07
CA LEU A 230 9.60 6.11 -3.45
C LEU A 230 11.14 6.18 -3.40
N GLU A 231 11.80 5.10 -2.99
CA GLU A 231 13.27 5.04 -2.83
C GLU A 231 14.01 5.20 -4.16
N ARG A 232 13.43 4.68 -5.24
CA ARG A 232 14.02 4.68 -6.59
C ARG A 232 13.47 5.78 -7.50
N ASP A 233 12.62 6.66 -6.96
CA ASP A 233 11.96 7.76 -7.69
C ASP A 233 11.17 7.28 -8.91
N LEU A 234 10.63 6.06 -8.85
CA LEU A 234 9.86 5.45 -9.93
C LEU A 234 8.48 6.11 -10.07
N ASP A 235 7.86 5.97 -11.23
CA ASP A 235 6.51 6.47 -11.41
C ASP A 235 5.49 5.63 -10.64
N PHE A 236 4.48 6.33 -10.11
CA PHE A 236 3.34 5.71 -9.46
C PHE A 236 2.19 5.47 -10.45
N LEU A 237 1.80 4.21 -10.63
CA LEU A 237 0.66 3.82 -11.45
C LEU A 237 -0.43 3.17 -10.59
N ASN A 238 -1.66 3.67 -10.73
CA ASN A 238 -2.86 3.05 -10.18
C ASN A 238 -3.94 2.92 -11.26
N VAL A 239 -4.32 1.69 -11.55
CA VAL A 239 -5.34 1.34 -12.57
C VAL A 239 -6.68 0.96 -11.93
N ILE A 240 -6.80 0.97 -10.60
CA ILE A 240 -7.98 0.52 -9.86
C ILE A 240 -8.63 1.69 -9.11
N THR A 241 -9.94 1.84 -9.25
CA THR A 241 -10.73 2.85 -8.51
C THR A 241 -10.98 2.43 -7.06
N ARG A 242 -11.58 3.32 -6.26
CA ARG A 242 -11.98 3.03 -4.88
C ARG A 242 -13.10 1.99 -4.76
N GLU A 243 -13.82 1.72 -5.84
CA GLU A 243 -14.83 0.67 -5.94
C GLU A 243 -14.21 -0.70 -6.26
N GLY A 244 -12.89 -0.76 -6.48
CA GLY A 244 -12.17 -1.98 -6.83
C GLY A 244 -12.37 -2.41 -8.28
N VAL A 245 -12.67 -1.48 -9.19
CA VAL A 245 -12.80 -1.73 -10.63
C VAL A 245 -11.69 -1.06 -11.42
N TYR A 246 -11.38 -1.54 -12.62
CA TYR A 246 -10.39 -0.88 -13.47
C TYR A 246 -10.89 0.49 -13.96
N ASN A 247 -9.98 1.46 -14.00
CA ASN A 247 -10.18 2.80 -14.54
C ASN A 247 -9.68 2.90 -15.99
N ASP A 248 -9.83 4.09 -16.59
CA ASP A 248 -9.50 4.34 -18.00
C ASP A 248 -8.01 4.16 -18.36
N ARG A 249 -7.10 4.02 -17.37
CA ARG A 249 -5.70 3.68 -17.63
C ARG A 249 -5.50 2.24 -18.07
N PHE A 250 -6.50 1.37 -17.91
CA PHE A 250 -6.49 0.03 -18.48
C PHE A 250 -7.80 -0.27 -19.25
N PRO A 251 -7.93 0.26 -20.47
CA PRO A 251 -9.16 0.23 -21.28
C PRO A 251 -9.79 -1.16 -21.45
N GLU A 252 -8.97 -2.21 -21.54
CA GLU A 252 -9.41 -3.58 -21.83
C GLU A 252 -10.38 -4.16 -20.79
N LEU A 253 -10.33 -3.70 -19.54
CA LEU A 253 -11.16 -4.19 -18.45
C LEU A 253 -11.86 -3.08 -17.65
N VAL A 254 -11.96 -1.86 -18.18
CA VAL A 254 -12.63 -0.72 -17.51
C VAL A 254 -13.99 -1.16 -16.93
N GLY A 255 -14.21 -0.82 -15.65
CA GLY A 255 -15.44 -1.16 -14.93
C GLY A 255 -15.53 -2.59 -14.40
N ASN A 256 -14.65 -3.51 -14.82
CA ASN A 256 -14.60 -4.86 -14.25
C ASN A 256 -13.92 -4.86 -12.88
N LYS A 257 -14.42 -5.70 -11.97
CA LYS A 257 -13.83 -5.87 -10.63
C LYS A 257 -12.45 -6.51 -10.72
N ALA A 258 -11.44 -5.84 -10.16
CA ALA A 258 -10.04 -6.25 -10.24
C ALA A 258 -9.84 -7.70 -9.79
N LYS A 259 -10.26 -8.02 -8.55
CA LYS A 259 -10.02 -9.35 -7.96
C LYS A 259 -10.80 -10.49 -8.64
N ASN A 260 -11.82 -10.17 -9.44
CA ASN A 260 -12.57 -11.17 -10.21
C ASN A 260 -12.04 -11.33 -11.64
N SER A 261 -11.04 -10.53 -12.03
CA SER A 261 -10.55 -10.45 -13.42
C SER A 261 -9.26 -11.25 -13.67
N ASP A 262 -8.82 -12.09 -12.72
CA ASP A 262 -7.60 -12.90 -12.85
C ASP A 262 -7.64 -13.79 -14.11
N ILE A 263 -8.82 -14.36 -14.43
CA ILE A 263 -9.02 -15.20 -15.62
C ILE A 263 -8.86 -14.38 -16.89
N GLU A 264 -9.46 -13.19 -16.94
CA GLU A 264 -9.41 -12.27 -18.07
C GLU A 264 -7.99 -11.79 -18.34
N ILE A 265 -7.25 -11.42 -17.29
CA ILE A 265 -5.82 -11.06 -17.40
C ILE A 265 -5.00 -12.23 -17.97
N ILE A 266 -5.20 -13.45 -17.45
CA ILE A 266 -4.50 -14.64 -17.94
C ILE A 266 -4.83 -14.92 -19.42
N LYS A 267 -6.08 -14.71 -19.84
CA LYS A 267 -6.48 -14.82 -21.26
C LYS A 267 -5.75 -13.77 -22.12
N LEU A 268 -5.66 -12.52 -21.65
CA LEU A 268 -4.94 -11.46 -22.36
C LEU A 268 -3.44 -11.77 -22.49
N LEU A 269 -2.79 -12.24 -21.42
CA LEU A 269 -1.39 -12.66 -21.43
C LEU A 269 -1.16 -13.82 -22.40
N SER A 270 -2.06 -14.82 -22.40
CA SER A 270 -1.98 -15.96 -23.31
C SER A 270 -2.12 -15.52 -24.77
N LYS A 271 -3.06 -14.60 -25.07
CA LYS A 271 -3.23 -14.03 -26.42
C LYS A 271 -1.96 -13.30 -26.90
N LYS A 272 -1.25 -12.65 -25.98
CA LYS A 272 0.04 -11.98 -26.24
C LYS A 272 1.25 -12.92 -26.22
N GLN A 273 1.07 -14.21 -25.95
CA GLN A 273 2.13 -15.22 -25.76
C GLN A 273 3.11 -14.90 -24.61
N LEU A 274 2.66 -14.10 -23.63
CA LEU A 274 3.46 -13.69 -22.47
C LEU A 274 3.17 -14.52 -21.20
N LEU A 275 2.22 -15.44 -21.25
CA LEU A 275 1.97 -16.38 -20.14
C LEU A 275 2.93 -17.58 -20.26
N TYR A 276 3.80 -17.79 -19.27
CA TYR A 276 4.66 -18.97 -19.22
C TYR A 276 3.94 -20.15 -18.56
N LYS A 277 3.42 -19.95 -17.34
CA LYS A 277 2.75 -20.99 -16.55
C LYS A 277 1.57 -20.41 -15.78
N LYS A 278 0.53 -21.20 -15.56
CA LYS A 278 -0.58 -20.88 -14.66
C LYS A 278 -0.82 -22.04 -13.70
N GLN A 279 -1.09 -21.75 -12.44
CA GLN A 279 -1.33 -22.78 -11.42
C GLN A 279 -2.31 -22.27 -10.37
N LYS A 280 -3.17 -23.17 -9.87
CA LYS A 280 -3.97 -22.88 -8.68
C LYS A 280 -3.08 -22.91 -7.46
N TYR A 281 -3.08 -21.81 -6.71
CA TYR A 281 -2.30 -21.65 -5.48
C TYR A 281 -3.27 -21.50 -4.32
N GLU A 282 -3.06 -22.30 -3.27
CA GLU A 282 -3.90 -22.30 -2.07
C GLU A 282 -3.17 -21.61 -0.94
N HIS A 283 -3.76 -20.54 -0.42
CA HIS A 283 -3.15 -19.70 0.62
C HIS A 283 -4.19 -18.99 1.47
N ASN A 284 -3.75 -18.45 2.60
CA ASN A 284 -4.59 -17.64 3.48
C ASN A 284 -4.68 -16.21 2.95
N TYR A 285 -5.88 -15.78 2.56
CA TYR A 285 -6.12 -14.45 2.03
C TYR A 285 -7.07 -13.63 2.93
N PRO A 286 -6.80 -12.34 3.15
CA PRO A 286 -7.62 -11.51 4.04
C PRO A 286 -8.97 -11.15 3.40
N HIS A 287 -10.05 -11.33 4.16
CA HIS A 287 -11.40 -10.90 3.80
C HIS A 287 -11.92 -9.88 4.81
N CYS A 288 -12.84 -9.01 4.40
CA CYS A 288 -13.51 -8.08 5.29
C CYS A 288 -14.28 -8.86 6.36
N TRP A 289 -14.00 -8.60 7.63
CA TRP A 289 -14.69 -9.25 8.75
C TRP A 289 -16.19 -8.94 8.80
N ARG A 290 -16.63 -7.83 8.19
CA ARG A 290 -18.04 -7.39 8.17
C ARG A 290 -18.84 -8.00 7.04
N CYS A 291 -18.36 -7.87 5.81
CA CYS A 291 -19.11 -8.26 4.61
C CYS A 291 -18.60 -9.56 3.95
N GLY A 292 -17.46 -10.10 4.40
CA GLY A 292 -16.89 -11.35 3.92
C GLY A 292 -16.21 -11.30 2.55
N ASN A 293 -16.18 -10.13 1.88
CA ASN A 293 -15.53 -9.94 0.58
C ASN A 293 -14.00 -9.91 0.70
N PRO A 294 -13.25 -10.36 -0.33
CA PRO A 294 -11.79 -10.28 -0.32
C PRO A 294 -11.33 -8.81 -0.22
N LEU A 295 -10.35 -8.56 0.64
CA LEU A 295 -9.70 -7.26 0.72
C LEU A 295 -8.69 -7.11 -0.42
N ILE A 296 -8.40 -5.87 -0.79
CA ILE A 296 -7.21 -5.57 -1.58
C ILE A 296 -6.32 -4.63 -0.78
N TYR A 297 -5.02 -4.71 -0.98
CA TYR A 297 -4.15 -3.62 -0.58
C TYR A 297 -4.34 -2.48 -1.56
N TYR A 298 -4.55 -1.28 -1.03
CA TYR A 298 -4.87 -0.11 -1.83
C TYR A 298 -4.12 1.11 -1.30
N ALA A 299 -3.39 1.78 -2.19
CA ALA A 299 -2.71 3.03 -1.95
C ALA A 299 -3.74 4.16 -1.77
N MET A 300 -4.03 4.47 -0.51
CA MET A 300 -4.85 5.61 -0.17
C MET A 300 -3.99 6.87 -0.16
N GLU A 301 -4.32 7.81 -1.03
CA GLU A 301 -3.75 9.13 -1.01
C GLU A 301 -4.05 9.82 0.33
N GLY A 302 -3.04 10.48 0.89
CA GLY A 302 -3.14 11.18 2.15
C GLY A 302 -2.06 12.25 2.29
N TRP A 303 -2.13 12.98 3.40
CA TRP A 303 -1.12 13.94 3.81
C TRP A 303 -0.31 13.34 4.94
N PHE A 304 1.00 13.42 4.81
CA PHE A 304 1.96 12.76 5.69
C PHE A 304 2.91 13.77 6.30
N ILE A 305 3.29 13.50 7.54
CA ILE A 305 4.41 14.18 8.20
C ILE A 305 5.60 13.22 8.17
N LYS A 306 6.75 13.71 7.69
CA LYS A 306 8.05 12.99 7.66
C LYS A 306 8.62 12.74 9.05
N THR A 307 7.95 11.92 9.85
CA THR A 307 8.34 11.59 11.22
C THR A 307 9.58 10.70 11.25
N THR A 308 9.79 9.87 10.22
CA THR A 308 10.97 8.99 10.09
C THR A 308 12.30 9.76 10.11
N ASN A 309 12.32 11.00 9.58
CA ASN A 309 13.49 11.89 9.67
C ASN A 309 13.95 12.18 11.11
N PHE A 310 13.04 12.06 12.09
CA PHE A 310 13.29 12.33 13.50
C PHE A 310 13.26 11.07 14.37
N LYS A 311 13.26 9.87 13.77
CA LYS A 311 13.14 8.59 14.50
C LYS A 311 14.15 8.46 15.64
N ASN A 312 15.42 8.70 15.36
CA ASN A 312 16.48 8.59 16.36
C ASN A 312 16.33 9.63 17.48
N GLU A 313 15.90 10.86 17.15
CA GLU A 313 15.65 11.91 18.15
C GLU A 313 14.47 11.54 19.07
N ILE A 314 13.38 11.02 18.50
CA ILE A 314 12.21 10.59 19.27
C ILE A 314 12.55 9.41 20.18
N ILE A 315 13.34 8.43 19.72
CA ILE A 315 13.82 7.31 20.54
C ILE A 315 14.69 7.83 21.69
N ASN A 316 15.63 8.74 21.41
CA ASN A 316 16.46 9.34 22.45
C ASN A 316 15.64 10.12 23.48
N ASN A 317 14.63 10.88 23.04
CA ASN A 317 13.71 11.57 23.92
C ASN A 317 12.89 10.59 24.77
N ASN A 318 12.40 9.48 24.19
CA ASN A 318 11.71 8.41 24.92
C ASN A 318 12.59 7.79 26.02
N ASN A 319 13.89 7.63 25.76
CA ASN A 319 14.82 7.08 26.74
C ASN A 319 15.00 7.98 27.97
N ASN A 320 14.85 9.30 27.80
CA ASN A 320 14.90 10.29 28.88
C ASN A 320 13.63 10.35 29.74
N ILE A 321 12.53 9.71 29.32
CA ILE A 321 11.26 9.69 30.06
C ILE A 321 11.30 8.62 31.15
N GLU A 322 10.77 8.90 32.33
CA GLU A 322 10.55 7.88 33.36
C GLU A 322 9.20 7.19 33.14
N TRP A 323 9.23 5.91 32.74
CA TRP A 323 8.03 5.14 32.44
C TRP A 323 7.57 4.30 33.63
N PHE A 324 6.27 4.30 33.89
CA PHE A 324 5.64 3.41 34.86
C PHE A 324 4.56 2.55 34.19
N PRO A 325 4.74 1.22 34.10
CA PRO A 325 5.92 0.44 34.52
C PRO A 325 7.11 0.58 33.56
N SER A 326 8.33 0.37 34.07
CA SER A 326 9.59 0.66 33.36
C SER A 326 9.78 -0.11 32.05
N HIS A 327 9.34 -1.37 31.99
CA HIS A 327 9.46 -2.21 30.80
C HIS A 327 8.69 -1.69 29.58
N ILE A 328 7.78 -0.71 29.73
CA ILE A 328 7.08 -0.09 28.60
C ILE A 328 8.03 0.75 27.75
N LYS A 329 9.03 1.38 28.37
CA LYS A 329 10.01 2.26 27.71
C LYS A 329 10.68 1.55 26.53
N GLU A 330 11.32 0.42 26.83
CA GLU A 330 12.07 -0.38 25.86
C GLU A 330 11.18 -1.44 25.19
N GLY A 331 10.13 -1.89 25.88
CA GLY A 331 9.17 -2.85 25.33
C GLY A 331 8.18 -2.19 24.37
N ARG A 332 6.94 -1.98 24.82
CA ARG A 332 5.84 -1.58 23.93
C ARG A 332 6.10 -0.25 23.20
N MET A 333 6.60 0.77 23.88
CA MET A 333 6.88 2.07 23.26
C MET A 333 8.15 2.01 22.41
N GLY A 334 9.24 1.46 22.94
CA GLY A 334 10.52 1.29 22.21
C GLY A 334 10.33 0.56 20.88
N ASN A 335 9.73 -0.63 20.91
CA ASN A 335 9.44 -1.42 19.71
C ASN A 335 8.52 -0.69 18.73
N PHE A 336 7.58 0.14 19.21
CA PHE A 336 6.72 0.96 18.36
C PHE A 336 7.53 2.06 17.63
N LEU A 337 8.43 2.74 18.34
CA LEU A 337 9.28 3.78 17.78
C LEU A 337 10.34 3.22 16.81
N GLU A 338 10.88 2.04 17.10
CA GLU A 338 11.79 1.32 16.20
C GLU A 338 11.16 0.94 14.86
N ASN A 339 9.84 0.78 14.80
CA ASN A 339 9.10 0.49 13.58
C ASN A 339 8.26 1.69 13.11
N MET A 340 8.61 2.90 13.55
CA MET A 340 7.87 4.11 13.19
C MET A 340 7.96 4.38 11.68
N VAL A 341 6.79 4.62 11.10
CA VAL A 341 6.59 5.06 9.71
C VAL A 341 6.11 6.50 9.67
N ASP A 342 6.11 7.12 8.48
CA ASP A 342 5.60 8.48 8.31
C ASP A 342 4.11 8.59 8.65
N TRP A 343 3.75 9.66 9.37
CA TRP A 343 2.43 9.79 9.97
C TRP A 343 1.42 10.37 8.98
N ASN A 344 0.51 9.51 8.50
CA ASN A 344 -0.67 9.96 7.75
C ASN A 344 -1.67 10.72 8.64
N ILE A 345 -1.76 12.02 8.45
CA ILE A 345 -2.72 12.92 9.12
C ILE A 345 -3.99 13.17 8.29
N GLY A 346 -3.97 12.87 6.99
CA GLY A 346 -5.12 13.08 6.10
C GLY A 346 -6.29 12.14 6.41
N ARG A 347 -7.51 12.67 6.48
CA ARG A 347 -8.74 11.88 6.66
C ARG A 347 -9.83 12.37 5.72
N ASN A 348 -10.48 11.44 5.02
CA ASN A 348 -11.63 11.73 4.16
C ASN A 348 -12.94 11.77 4.98
N ARG A 349 -13.09 12.80 5.84
CA ARG A 349 -14.22 12.97 6.78
C ARG A 349 -14.70 14.41 6.80
N TYR A 350 -15.89 14.63 7.37
CA TYR A 350 -16.55 15.95 7.41
C TYR A 350 -16.43 16.69 8.75
N TRP A 351 -16.28 15.98 9.87
CA TRP A 351 -16.17 16.58 11.20
C TRP A 351 -14.75 16.38 11.74
N GLY A 352 -14.02 17.48 11.92
CA GLY A 352 -12.64 17.53 12.39
C GLY A 352 -11.96 18.83 11.98
N THR A 353 -10.71 19.03 12.42
CA THR A 353 -9.89 20.18 12.02
C THR A 353 -9.55 20.09 10.53
N PRO A 354 -9.92 21.08 9.70
CA PRO A 354 -9.56 21.07 8.28
C PRO A 354 -8.05 21.15 8.08
N LEU A 355 -7.54 20.48 7.05
CA LEU A 355 -6.16 20.67 6.62
C LEU A 355 -6.06 21.99 5.84
N ASN A 356 -5.26 22.94 6.33
CA ASN A 356 -5.11 24.28 5.78
C ASN A 356 -4.14 24.35 4.59
N VAL A 357 -4.37 23.51 3.58
CA VAL A 357 -3.57 23.47 2.35
C VAL A 357 -4.42 23.86 1.14
N TRP A 358 -3.92 24.81 0.35
CA TRP A 358 -4.50 25.23 -0.92
C TRP A 358 -3.56 24.83 -2.06
N ILE A 359 -4.10 24.20 -3.11
CA ILE A 359 -3.36 23.71 -4.27
C ILE A 359 -3.84 24.50 -5.50
N CYS A 360 -2.91 24.97 -6.34
CA CYS A 360 -3.26 25.61 -7.61
C CYS A 360 -3.76 24.56 -8.61
N ASN A 361 -4.75 24.93 -9.43
CA ASN A 361 -5.22 24.10 -10.53
C ASN A 361 -4.32 24.21 -11.75
#